data_AF-E2BQX8-F1
#
_entry.id   AF-E2BQX8-F1
#
_cell.length_a   1.000
_cell.length_b   1.000
_cell.length_c   1.000
_cell.angle_alpha   90.00
_cell.angle_beta   90.00
_cell.angle_gamma   90.00
#
_symmetry.space_group_name_H-M   'P 1'
#
loop_
_entity.id
_entity.type
_entity.pdbx_description
1 polymer ?
#
loop_
_entity_poly.entity_id
_entity_poly.type
_entity_poly.pdbx_seq_one_letter_code
_entity_poly.pdbx_strand_id
1 'polypeptide(L)'
;DAPVEFVVPGHGEEYIDLAHIMLSLRIRVETETGAGVAAAKVGPVNYILHSMFNQIDVYFNQKLVSPLNNTYAYRAYIEALLNY
;
A
#
# COMPACT_ATOMS: atom_id res chain seq x y z
N ASP A 1 -7.63 -0.12 -15.52
CA ASP A 1 -6.93 -0.14 -14.24
C ASP A 1 -6.45 1.27 -13.96
N ALA A 2 -6.88 1.87 -12.85
CA ALA A 2 -6.57 3.27 -12.51
C ALA A 2 -5.87 3.28 -11.15
N PRO A 3 -4.92 4.20 -10.91
CA PRO A 3 -4.25 4.27 -9.61
C PRO A 3 -5.24 4.65 -8.51
N VAL A 4 -5.02 4.11 -7.31
CA VAL A 4 -5.71 4.57 -6.11
C VAL A 4 -4.94 5.79 -5.61
N GLU A 5 -5.55 6.97 -5.72
CA GLU A 5 -4.93 8.26 -5.39
C GLU A 5 -5.53 8.86 -4.11
N PHE A 6 -4.64 9.37 -3.25
CA PHE A 6 -5.00 10.10 -2.04
C PHE A 6 -4.31 11.46 -2.05
N VAL A 7 -5.09 12.53 -1.92
CA VAL A 7 -4.58 13.90 -1.81
C VAL A 7 -4.86 14.41 -0.41
N VAL A 8 -3.79 14.71 0.33
CA VAL A 8 -3.87 15.31 1.67
C VAL A 8 -3.48 16.78 1.56
N PRO A 9 -4.45 17.71 1.53
CA PRO A 9 -4.15 19.14 1.46
C PRO A 9 -3.53 19.62 2.77
N GLY A 10 -2.70 20.65 2.70
CA GLY A 10 -2.17 21.31 3.89
C GLY A 10 -3.27 22.00 4.69
N HIS A 11 -3.24 21.84 6.01
CA HIS A 11 -4.06 22.61 6.94
C HIS A 11 -3.25 23.84 7.36
N GLY A 12 -3.69 25.05 6.99
CA GLY A 12 -2.88 26.28 7.11
C GLY A 12 -2.41 26.66 8.53
N GLU A 13 -3.02 26.07 9.55
CA GLU A 13 -2.75 26.34 10.97
C GLU A 13 -1.99 25.19 11.67
N GLU A 14 -1.88 24.01 11.04
CA GLU A 14 -1.35 22.79 11.66
C GLU A 14 -0.37 22.07 10.75
N TYR A 15 0.73 21.56 11.33
CA TYR A 15 1.67 20.73 10.60
C TYR A 15 1.22 19.27 10.59
N ILE A 16 1.35 18.62 9.44
CA ILE A 16 1.11 17.18 9.29
C ILE A 16 2.39 16.44 9.68
N ASP A 17 2.30 15.56 10.67
CA ASP A 17 3.39 14.64 10.99
C ASP A 17 3.44 13.50 9.96
N LEU A 18 4.42 13.59 9.04
CA LEU A 18 4.61 12.60 8.00
C LEU A 18 5.03 11.22 8.54
N ALA A 19 5.67 11.16 9.71
CA ALA A 19 6.14 9.90 10.29
C ALA A 19 4.98 9.00 10.75
N HIS A 20 3.81 9.59 10.98
CA HIS A 20 2.62 8.88 11.46
C HIS A 20 1.50 8.80 10.40
N ILE A 21 1.83 8.98 9.12
CA ILE A 21 0.90 8.71 8.02
C ILE A 21 0.86 7.21 7.76
N MET A 22 -0.31 6.60 7.99
CA MET A 22 -0.51 5.16 7.81
C MET A 22 -1.60 4.88 6.77
N LEU A 23 -1.32 3.97 5.84
CA LEU A 23 -2.34 3.42 4.93
C LEU A 23 -3.01 2.22 5.59
N SER A 24 -4.34 2.25 5.69
CA SER A 24 -5.14 1.14 6.20
C SER A 24 -6.01 0.55 5.09
N LEU A 25 -6.03 -0.78 5.00
CA LEU A 25 -6.78 -1.50 3.97
C LEU A 25 -7.71 -2.50 4.65
N ARG A 26 -8.98 -2.48 4.23
CA ARG A 26 -9.94 -3.52 4.57
C ARG A 26 -10.14 -4.42 3.36
N ILE A 27 -9.65 -5.65 3.46
CA ILE A 27 -9.66 -6.63 2.37
C ILE A 27 -10.65 -7.75 2.67
N ARG A 28 -11.30 -8.25 1.62
CA ARG A 28 -12.13 -9.46 1.66
C ARG A 28 -11.61 -10.39 0.59
N VAL A 29 -11.42 -11.66 0.95
CA VAL A 29 -11.12 -12.71 -0.03
C VAL A 29 -12.46 -13.18 -0.60
N GLU A 30 -12.57 -13.19 -1.92
CA GLU A 30 -13.76 -13.63 -2.64
C GLU A 30 -13.39 -14.76 -3.62
N THR A 31 -14.36 -15.62 -3.92
CA THR A 31 -14.25 -16.60 -5.01
C THR A 31 -15.08 -16.08 -6.19
N GLU A 32 -14.79 -16.53 -7.42
CA GLU A 32 -15.49 -16.06 -8.63
C GLU A 32 -17.03 -16.19 -8.54
N THR A 33 -17.55 -17.07 -7.69
CA THR A 33 -18.98 -17.32 -7.52
C THR A 33 -19.64 -16.50 -6.40
N GLY A 34 -18.89 -15.64 -5.69
CA GLY A 34 -19.40 -14.84 -4.56
C GLY A 34 -19.78 -15.65 -3.32
N ALA A 35 -19.75 -16.99 -3.40
CA ALA A 35 -19.83 -17.87 -2.26
C ALA A 35 -18.54 -17.72 -1.44
N GLY A 36 -18.69 -17.54 -0.13
CA GLY A 36 -17.55 -17.36 0.77
C GLY A 36 -16.49 -18.45 0.60
N VAL A 37 -15.24 -18.08 0.90
CA VAL A 37 -13.99 -18.84 0.70
C VAL A 37 -13.92 -20.17 1.46
N ALA A 38 -15.00 -20.61 2.11
CA ALA A 38 -15.02 -21.80 2.96
C ALA A 38 -14.56 -23.09 2.25
N ALA A 39 -14.66 -23.16 0.91
CA ALA A 39 -14.20 -24.31 0.13
C ALA A 39 -12.77 -24.18 -0.43
N ALA A 40 -12.21 -22.98 -0.52
CA ALA A 40 -10.89 -22.75 -1.11
C ALA A 40 -9.82 -22.68 -0.01
N LYS A 41 -8.84 -23.59 -0.05
CA LYS A 41 -7.66 -23.56 0.84
C LYS A 41 -6.69 -22.46 0.40
N VAL A 42 -7.11 -21.20 0.48
CA VAL A 42 -6.29 -20.03 0.14
C VAL A 42 -6.01 -19.21 1.38
N GLY A 43 -4.84 -18.59 1.41
CA GLY A 43 -4.40 -17.70 2.48
C GLY A 43 -3.65 -16.50 1.90
N PRO A 44 -3.48 -15.43 2.69
CA PRO A 44 -2.70 -14.27 2.27
C PRO A 44 -1.22 -14.65 2.10
N VAL A 45 -0.54 -14.00 1.16
CA VAL A 45 0.92 -14.00 1.10
C VAL A 45 1.50 -13.21 2.27
N ASN A 46 2.72 -13.54 2.70
CA ASN A 46 3.43 -12.77 3.72
C ASN A 46 3.55 -11.29 3.30
N TYR A 47 3.45 -10.35 4.26
CA TYR A 47 3.40 -8.91 3.98
C TYR A 47 2.38 -8.54 2.89
N ILE A 48 1.14 -9.02 3.05
CA ILE A 48 0.05 -8.86 2.07
C ILE A 48 -0.11 -7.43 1.54
N LEU A 49 -0.06 -6.41 2.41
CA LEU A 49 -0.20 -5.01 2.01
C LEU A 49 0.90 -4.62 1.00
N HIS A 50 2.15 -4.96 1.28
CA HIS A 50 3.27 -4.64 0.40
C HIS A 50 3.28 -5.47 -0.88
N SER A 51 2.60 -6.62 -0.89
CA SER A 51 2.45 -7.49 -2.06
C SER A 51 1.27 -7.11 -2.95
N MET A 52 0.35 -6.25 -2.50
CA MET A 52 -0.82 -5.81 -3.26
C MET A 52 -0.51 -4.73 -4.30
N PHE A 53 0.59 -3.98 -4.15
CA PHE A 53 0.93 -2.85 -5.00
C PHE A 53 2.24 -3.10 -5.75
N ASN A 54 2.21 -2.88 -7.07
CA ASN A 54 3.40 -2.97 -7.93
C ASN A 54 4.28 -1.71 -7.86
N GLN A 55 3.63 -0.55 -7.70
CA GLN A 55 4.26 0.76 -7.62
C GLN A 55 3.46 1.63 -6.63
N ILE A 56 4.17 2.38 -5.79
CA ILE A 56 3.60 3.39 -4.90
C ILE A 56 4.37 4.67 -5.12
N ASP A 57 3.66 5.67 -5.64
CA ASP A 57 4.23 6.99 -5.86
C ASP A 57 3.84 7.94 -4.73
N VAL A 58 4.84 8.59 -4.14
CA VAL A 58 4.65 9.58 -3.08
C VAL A 58 5.13 10.92 -3.60
N TYR A 59 4.24 11.91 -3.55
CA TYR A 59 4.53 13.29 -3.93
C TYR A 59 4.53 14.17 -2.68
N PHE A 60 5.55 14.99 -2.56
CA PHE A 60 5.60 16.06 -1.57
C PHE A 60 5.58 17.40 -2.30
N ASN A 61 4.49 18.16 -2.16
CA ASN A 61 4.28 19.43 -2.86
C ASN A 61 4.52 19.32 -4.38
N GLN A 62 3.81 18.39 -5.04
CA GLN A 62 3.95 18.05 -6.48
C GLN A 62 5.32 17.51 -6.91
N LYS A 63 6.29 17.38 -5.99
CA LYS A 63 7.59 16.77 -6.27
C LYS A 63 7.56 15.31 -5.89
N LEU A 64 7.87 14.44 -6.85
CA LEU A 64 8.02 13.01 -6.58
C LEU A 64 9.20 12.76 -5.62
N VAL A 65 8.95 12.00 -4.56
CA VAL A 65 9.96 11.59 -3.57
C VAL A 65 10.17 10.07 -3.51
N SER A 66 9.34 9.29 -4.20
CA SER A 66 9.53 7.84 -4.40
C SER A 66 10.36 7.54 -5.66
N PRO A 67 11.02 6.37 -5.72
CA PRO A 67 11.64 5.89 -6.95
C PRO A 67 10.58 5.53 -8.02
N LEU A 68 10.81 5.94 -9.28
CA LEU A 68 10.01 5.54 -10.44
C LEU A 68 10.38 4.12 -10.90
N ASN A 69 10.04 3.10 -10.12
CA ASN A 69 10.24 1.72 -10.52
C ASN A 69 9.10 0.79 -10.07
N ASN A 70 8.86 -0.25 -10.87
CA ASN A 70 7.84 -1.28 -10.62
C ASN A 70 8.37 -2.38 -9.69
N THR A 71 9.24 -2.03 -8.73
CA THR A 71 9.88 -2.99 -7.83
C THR A 71 9.56 -2.73 -6.36
N TYR A 72 8.48 -1.99 -6.10
CA TYR A 72 8.04 -1.63 -4.74
C TYR A 72 7.91 -2.85 -3.83
N ALA A 73 7.22 -3.90 -4.27
CA ALA A 73 6.99 -5.09 -3.46
C ALA A 73 8.29 -5.75 -2.98
N TYR A 74 9.32 -5.80 -3.85
CA TYR A 74 10.63 -6.35 -3.49
C TYR A 74 11.36 -5.48 -2.46
N ARG A 75 11.37 -4.16 -2.70
CA ARG A 75 12.00 -3.21 -1.78
C ARG A 75 11.37 -3.28 -0.40
N ALA A 76 10.04 -3.22 -0.33
CA ALA A 76 9.31 -3.25 0.93
C ALA A 76 9.54 -4.57 1.69
N TYR A 77 9.57 -5.70 0.99
CA TYR A 77 9.87 -6.98 1.60
C TYR A 77 11.30 -7.04 2.18
N ILE A 78 12.30 -6.53 1.44
CA ILE A 78 13.69 -6.48 1.92
C ILE A 78 13.83 -5.53 3.10
N GLU A 79 13.25 -4.33 3.04
CA GLU A 79 13.27 -3.36 4.14
C GLU A 79 12.62 -3.94 5.41
N ALA A 80 11.47 -4.62 5.27
CA ALA A 80 10.77 -5.22 6.41
C ALA A 80 11.53 -6.40 7.06
N LEU A 81 12.41 -7.07 6.30
CA LEU A 81 13.25 -8.15 6.83
C LEU A 81 14.55 -7.64 7.46
N LEU A 82 15.11 -6.55 6.93
CA LEU A 82 16.47 -6.11 7.28
C LEU A 82 16.53 -4.88 8.19
N ASN A 83 15.46 -4.08 8.29
CA ASN A 83 15.39 -2.94 9.20
C ASN A 83 14.55 -3.28 10.44
N TYR A 84 15.12 -3.05 11.63
CA TYR A 84 14.49 -3.18 12.95
C TYR A 84 14.65 -1.88 13.74
#